data_AF-A0A4U5PG52-F1
#
_entry.id   AF-A0A4U5PG52-F1
#
_cell.length_a   1.000
_cell.length_b   1.000
_cell.length_c   1.000
_cell.angle_alpha   90.00
_cell.angle_beta   90.00
_cell.angle_gamma   90.00
#
_symmetry.space_group_name_H-M   'P 1'
#
loop_
_entity.id
_entity.type
_entity.pdbx_description
1 polymer ?
#
loop_
_entity_poly.entity_id
_entity_poly.type
_entity_poly.pdbx_seq_one_letter_code
_entity_poly.pdbx_strand_id
1 'polypeptide(L)'
;MDDVEHFLQRKAVIYEVAKKETLYLASLGALIHAFFQNPSQKRYNQIQTLVTGTQLWMLKVAGQSKQRQEDFEDLQQKRKENREEYKKIRQETIEAKELLSKAQMTRRTNDKCVELARKFKKLPSIPQLHEKIEDVEEEIRVMEEASQKMSQEIDGFNTRIAVGKAVVDQIGDYILEAISTRSMPQERRPSVKVKRIKSIRKGRRSGRWENSS
;
A
#
# COMPACT_ATOMS: atom_id res chain seq x y z
N MET A 1 -17.99 -31.59 30.10
CA MET A 1 -18.14 -32.53 31.25
C MET A 1 -19.09 -33.68 30.91
N ASP A 2 -20.02 -33.47 29.98
CA ASP A 2 -21.06 -34.42 29.55
C ASP A 2 -20.56 -35.79 29.06
N ASP A 3 -19.37 -35.87 28.45
CA ASP A 3 -18.88 -37.12 27.85
C ASP A 3 -18.42 -38.15 28.91
N VAL A 4 -17.95 -37.66 30.07
CA VAL A 4 -17.51 -38.50 31.20
C VAL A 4 -18.72 -39.08 31.94
N GLU A 5 -19.77 -38.28 32.12
CA GLU A 5 -21.00 -38.70 32.79
C GLU A 5 -21.76 -39.74 31.94
N HIS A 6 -21.83 -39.53 30.62
CA HIS A 6 -22.35 -40.54 29.68
C HIS A 6 -21.52 -41.83 29.65
N PHE A 7 -20.19 -41.74 29.78
CA PHE A 7 -19.34 -42.92 29.90
C PHE A 7 -19.61 -43.72 31.19
N LEU A 8 -19.74 -43.03 32.32
CA LEU A 8 -20.03 -43.67 33.61
C LEU A 8 -21.43 -44.31 33.65
N GLN A 9 -22.44 -43.66 33.06
CA GLN A 9 -23.77 -44.24 32.90
C GLN A 9 -23.74 -45.49 32.02
N ARG A 10 -23.03 -45.48 30.88
CA ARG A 10 -22.86 -46.67 30.03
C ARG A 10 -22.21 -47.82 30.79
N LYS A 11 -21.18 -47.53 31.58
CA LYS A 11 -20.49 -48.52 32.42
C LYS A 11 -21.43 -49.10 33.48
N ALA A 12 -22.19 -48.27 34.18
CA ALA A 12 -23.15 -48.71 35.21
C ALA A 12 -24.23 -49.66 34.64
N VAL A 13 -24.76 -49.38 33.45
CA VAL A 13 -25.73 -50.26 32.77
C VAL A 13 -25.13 -51.63 32.47
N ILE A 14 -23.88 -51.70 32.01
CA ILE A 14 -23.19 -52.96 31.73
C ILE A 14 -23.01 -53.79 33.01
N TYR A 15 -22.61 -53.15 34.11
CA TYR A 15 -22.47 -53.83 35.41
C TYR A 15 -23.80 -54.36 35.95
N GLU A 16 -24.88 -53.59 35.87
CA GLU A 16 -26.21 -54.02 36.32
C GLU A 16 -26.76 -55.18 35.50
N VAL A 17 -26.47 -55.22 34.19
CA VAL A 17 -26.84 -56.34 33.31
C VAL A 17 -26.10 -57.62 33.71
N ALA A 18 -24.77 -57.55 33.86
CA ALA A 18 -23.95 -58.70 34.25
C ALA A 18 -24.30 -59.24 35.66
N LYS A 19 -24.68 -58.34 36.57
CA LYS A 19 -25.14 -58.70 37.92
C LYS A 19 -26.47 -59.46 37.90
N LYS A 20 -27.39 -59.12 36.99
CA LYS A 20 -28.65 -59.85 36.83
C LYS A 20 -28.44 -61.25 36.26
N GLU A 21 -27.59 -61.41 35.24
CA GLU A 21 -27.25 -62.73 34.69
C GLU A 21 -26.67 -63.68 35.75
N THR A 22 -25.74 -63.20 36.56
CA THR A 22 -25.12 -63.99 37.63
C THR A 22 -26.13 -64.41 38.71
N LEU A 23 -27.07 -63.53 39.05
CA LEU A 23 -28.17 -63.86 39.97
C LEU A 23 -29.13 -64.91 39.39
N TYR A 24 -29.48 -64.81 38.10
CA TYR A 24 -30.35 -65.78 37.44
C TYR A 24 -29.69 -67.17 37.36
N LEU A 25 -28.41 -67.25 37.00
CA LEU A 25 -27.66 -68.51 36.97
C LEU A 25 -27.53 -69.15 38.36
N ALA A 26 -27.27 -68.35 39.39
CA ALA A 26 -27.23 -68.83 40.77
C ALA A 26 -28.60 -69.39 41.21
N SER A 27 -29.69 -68.71 40.87
CA SER A 27 -31.05 -69.16 41.19
C SER A 27 -31.46 -70.42 40.44
N LEU A 28 -31.05 -70.57 39.17
CA LEU A 28 -31.28 -71.77 38.36
C LEU A 28 -30.56 -72.98 38.95
N GLY A 29 -29.28 -72.82 39.32
CA GLY A 29 -28.48 -73.88 39.93
C GLY A 29 -29.10 -74.39 41.24
N ALA A 30 -29.58 -73.48 42.10
CA ALA A 30 -30.28 -73.84 43.33
C ALA A 30 -31.60 -74.60 43.07
N LEU A 31 -32.38 -74.16 42.07
CA LEU A 31 -33.65 -74.82 41.69
C LEU A 31 -33.42 -76.21 41.09
N ILE A 32 -32.38 -76.39 40.26
CA ILE A 32 -31.99 -77.67 39.68
C ILE A 32 -31.54 -78.64 40.79
N HIS A 33 -30.67 -78.19 41.69
CA HIS A 33 -30.22 -79.00 42.82
C HIS A 33 -31.40 -79.43 43.72
N ALA A 34 -32.30 -78.49 44.02
CA ALA A 34 -33.53 -78.79 44.75
C ALA A 34 -34.41 -79.81 43.98
N PHE A 35 -34.57 -79.68 42.66
CA PHE A 35 -35.35 -80.63 41.87
C PHE A 35 -34.79 -82.06 41.96
N PHE A 36 -33.48 -82.25 41.91
CA PHE A 36 -32.87 -83.58 42.07
C PHE A 36 -33.02 -84.16 43.48
N GLN A 37 -33.12 -83.31 44.51
CA GLN A 37 -33.38 -83.77 45.88
C GLN A 37 -34.85 -84.15 46.12
N ASN A 38 -35.79 -83.48 45.46
CA ASN A 38 -37.22 -83.79 45.57
C ASN A 38 -37.93 -83.41 44.25
N PRO A 39 -38.07 -84.37 43.31
CA PRO A 39 -38.64 -84.12 42.01
C PRO A 39 -40.15 -83.89 42.12
N SER A 40 -40.61 -82.73 41.67
CA SER A 40 -42.04 -82.38 41.64
C SER A 40 -42.36 -81.53 40.43
N GLN A 41 -43.59 -81.65 39.93
CA GLN A 41 -44.07 -80.85 38.79
C GLN A 41 -43.96 -79.34 39.06
N LYS A 42 -44.20 -78.92 40.31
CA LYS A 42 -44.07 -77.52 40.73
C LYS A 42 -42.64 -76.99 40.53
N ARG A 43 -41.62 -77.77 40.91
CA ARG A 43 -40.20 -77.38 40.74
C ARG A 43 -39.78 -77.41 39.27
N TYR A 44 -40.26 -78.37 38.50
CA TYR A 44 -40.06 -78.40 37.05
C TYR A 44 -40.63 -77.13 36.38
N ASN A 45 -41.87 -76.76 36.70
CA ASN A 45 -42.51 -75.55 36.17
C ASN A 45 -41.75 -74.26 36.55
N GLN A 46 -41.17 -74.20 37.76
CA GLN A 46 -40.31 -73.08 38.19
C GLN A 46 -39.03 -72.98 37.37
N ILE A 47 -38.35 -74.11 37.14
CA ILE A 47 -37.16 -74.18 36.28
C ILE A 47 -37.52 -73.74 34.85
N GLN A 48 -38.60 -74.28 34.30
CA GLN A 48 -39.05 -73.95 32.95
C GLN A 48 -39.38 -72.46 32.81
N THR A 49 -40.08 -71.88 33.77
CA THR A 49 -40.41 -70.44 33.78
C THR A 49 -39.15 -69.58 33.79
N LEU A 50 -38.15 -69.95 34.59
CA LEU A 50 -36.88 -69.23 34.67
C LEU A 50 -36.08 -69.33 33.36
N VAL A 51 -36.02 -70.54 32.77
CA VAL A 51 -35.35 -70.78 31.48
C VAL A 51 -36.01 -69.98 30.36
N THR A 52 -37.35 -70.04 30.23
CA THR A 52 -38.09 -69.26 29.23
C THR A 52 -37.92 -67.76 29.44
N GLY A 53 -37.97 -67.29 30.68
CA GLY A 53 -37.71 -65.88 31.01
C GLY A 53 -36.32 -65.41 30.59
N THR A 54 -35.30 -66.26 30.81
CA THR A 54 -33.91 -65.97 30.44
C THR A 54 -33.74 -65.94 28.91
N GLN A 55 -34.37 -66.87 28.19
CA GLN A 55 -34.38 -66.89 26.71
C GLN A 55 -35.00 -65.62 26.13
N LEU A 56 -36.16 -65.19 26.64
CA LEU A 56 -36.80 -63.94 26.21
C LEU A 56 -35.92 -62.72 26.50
N TRP A 57 -35.25 -62.72 27.64
CA TRP A 57 -34.31 -61.65 27.99
C TRP A 57 -33.10 -61.60 27.05
N MET A 58 -32.48 -62.75 26.73
CA MET A 58 -31.38 -62.82 25.76
C MET A 58 -31.81 -62.33 24.37
N LEU A 59 -33.00 -62.71 23.90
CA LEU A 59 -33.55 -62.23 22.63
C LEU A 59 -33.73 -60.70 22.64
N LYS A 60 -34.23 -60.14 23.74
CA LYS A 60 -34.35 -58.69 23.91
C LYS A 60 -32.99 -58.00 23.87
N VAL A 61 -31.99 -58.53 24.58
CA VAL A 61 -30.63 -57.97 24.60
C VAL A 61 -29.98 -58.05 23.22
N ALA A 62 -30.14 -59.16 22.50
CA ALA A 62 -29.65 -59.31 21.13
C ALA A 62 -30.28 -58.28 20.18
N GLY A 63 -31.61 -58.08 20.26
CA GLY A 63 -32.31 -57.05 19.50
C GLY A 63 -31.81 -55.63 19.82
N GLN A 64 -31.63 -55.31 21.10
CA GLN A 64 -31.07 -54.02 21.52
C GLN A 64 -29.60 -53.85 21.11
N SER A 65 -28.83 -54.92 21.06
CA SER A 65 -27.46 -54.88 20.56
C SER A 65 -27.42 -54.58 19.07
N LYS A 66 -28.29 -55.20 18.29
CA LYS A 66 -28.41 -54.96 16.85
C LYS A 66 -28.82 -53.51 16.56
N GLN A 67 -29.85 -53.00 17.26
CA GLN A 67 -30.26 -51.61 17.10
C GLN A 67 -29.13 -50.62 17.41
N ARG A 68 -28.39 -50.84 18.51
CA ARG A 68 -27.25 -49.97 18.87
C ARG A 68 -26.11 -50.01 17.84
N GLN A 69 -25.94 -51.15 17.16
CA GLN A 69 -24.96 -51.27 16.08
C GLN A 69 -25.38 -50.41 14.89
N GLU A 70 -26.65 -50.50 14.47
CA GLU A 70 -27.22 -49.70 13.37
C GLU A 70 -27.15 -48.20 13.70
N ASP A 71 -27.59 -47.79 14.90
CA ASP A 71 -27.53 -46.40 15.36
C ASP A 71 -26.07 -45.86 15.34
N PHE A 72 -25.10 -46.70 15.68
CA PHE A 72 -23.69 -46.32 15.68
C PHE A 72 -23.15 -46.13 14.25
N GLU A 73 -23.54 -46.99 13.32
CA GLU A 73 -23.18 -46.86 11.90
C GLU A 73 -23.77 -45.58 11.29
N ASP A 74 -25.04 -45.27 11.60
CA ASP A 74 -25.70 -44.02 11.20
C ASP A 74 -24.97 -42.78 11.75
N LEU A 75 -24.58 -42.81 13.03
CA LEU A 75 -23.82 -41.72 13.64
C LEU A 75 -22.42 -41.57 13.02
N GLN A 76 -21.76 -42.68 12.67
CA GLN A 76 -20.49 -42.62 11.94
C GLN A 76 -20.65 -41.98 10.56
N GLN A 77 -21.73 -42.33 9.85
CA GLN A 77 -22.02 -41.78 8.54
C GLN A 77 -22.30 -40.29 8.60
N LYS A 78 -23.19 -39.84 9.51
CA LYS A 78 -23.43 -38.41 9.78
C LYS A 78 -22.16 -37.66 10.13
N ARG A 79 -21.25 -38.28 10.91
CA ARG A 79 -19.96 -37.67 11.25
C ARG A 79 -19.06 -37.48 10.01
N LYS A 80 -19.07 -38.40 9.05
CA LYS A 80 -18.32 -38.27 7.79
C LYS A 80 -18.91 -37.14 6.94
N GLU A 81 -20.22 -37.11 6.78
CA GLU A 81 -20.94 -36.07 6.02
C GLU A 81 -20.66 -34.68 6.59
N ASN A 82 -20.80 -34.50 7.91
CA ASN A 82 -20.50 -33.23 8.57
C ASN A 82 -19.03 -32.79 8.38
N ARG A 83 -18.09 -33.73 8.33
CA ARG A 83 -16.68 -33.42 8.07
C ARG A 83 -16.44 -32.96 6.64
N GLU A 84 -17.14 -33.54 5.68
CA GLU A 84 -17.06 -33.14 4.27
C GLU A 84 -17.70 -31.78 4.05
N GLU A 85 -18.87 -31.54 4.66
CA GLU A 85 -19.55 -30.24 4.63
C GLU A 85 -18.68 -29.15 5.25
N TYR A 86 -18.10 -29.40 6.42
CA TYR A 86 -17.17 -28.46 7.05
C TYR A 86 -15.96 -28.13 6.15
N LYS A 87 -15.41 -29.12 5.42
CA LYS A 87 -14.33 -28.87 4.47
C LYS A 87 -14.78 -27.96 3.32
N LYS A 88 -15.99 -28.17 2.78
CA LYS A 88 -16.55 -27.32 1.72
C LYS A 88 -16.75 -25.88 2.20
N ILE A 89 -17.40 -25.69 3.34
CA ILE A 89 -17.62 -24.37 3.95
C ILE A 89 -16.28 -23.66 4.20
N ARG A 90 -15.28 -24.39 4.70
CA ARG A 90 -13.94 -23.83 4.93
C ARG A 90 -13.29 -23.37 3.63
N GLN A 91 -13.41 -24.14 2.55
CA GLN A 91 -12.89 -23.79 1.23
C GLN A 91 -13.59 -22.53 0.68
N GLU A 92 -14.91 -22.50 0.70
CA GLU A 92 -15.72 -21.34 0.29
C GLU A 92 -15.36 -20.08 1.09
N THR A 93 -15.10 -20.24 2.40
CA THR A 93 -14.68 -19.13 3.27
C THR A 93 -13.32 -18.56 2.86
N ILE A 94 -12.38 -19.42 2.43
CA ILE A 94 -11.06 -18.97 1.95
C ILE A 94 -11.23 -18.19 0.66
N GLU A 95 -11.99 -18.71 -0.30
CA GLU A 95 -12.26 -18.06 -1.58
C GLU A 95 -12.97 -16.71 -1.40
N ALA A 96 -13.97 -16.64 -0.50
CA ALA A 96 -14.65 -15.40 -0.17
C ALA A 96 -13.70 -14.36 0.44
N LYS A 97 -12.76 -14.77 1.30
CA LYS A 97 -11.75 -13.86 1.86
C LYS A 97 -10.79 -13.33 0.80
N GLU A 98 -10.38 -14.16 -0.14
CA GLU A 98 -9.55 -13.72 -1.27
C GLU A 98 -10.27 -12.72 -2.17
N LEU A 99 -11.54 -12.97 -2.49
CA LEU A 99 -12.38 -12.04 -3.25
C LEU A 99 -12.56 -10.71 -2.53
N LEU A 100 -12.79 -10.74 -1.22
CA LEU A 100 -12.89 -9.53 -0.40
C LEU A 100 -11.59 -8.71 -0.44
N SER A 101 -10.44 -9.37 -0.32
CA SER A 101 -9.12 -8.73 -0.40
C SER A 101 -8.91 -8.04 -1.77
N LYS A 102 -9.24 -8.74 -2.86
CA LYS A 102 -9.20 -8.18 -4.22
C LYS A 102 -10.10 -6.94 -4.36
N ALA A 103 -11.34 -7.03 -3.89
CA ALA A 103 -12.29 -5.91 -3.94
C ALA A 103 -11.80 -4.69 -3.14
N GLN A 104 -11.18 -4.89 -1.97
CA GLN A 104 -10.59 -3.81 -1.19
C GLN A 104 -9.42 -3.12 -1.92
N MET A 105 -8.57 -3.89 -2.61
CA MET A 105 -7.50 -3.32 -3.43
C MET A 105 -8.04 -2.48 -4.58
N THR A 106 -9.06 -2.97 -5.30
CA THR A 106 -9.72 -2.21 -6.37
C THR A 106 -10.40 -0.94 -5.85
N ARG A 107 -11.01 -1.00 -4.66
CA ARG A 107 -11.60 0.20 -4.04
C ARG A 107 -10.52 1.25 -3.75
N ARG A 108 -9.39 0.85 -3.18
CA ARG A 108 -8.26 1.77 -2.91
C ARG A 108 -7.70 2.39 -4.19
N THR A 109 -7.62 1.64 -5.28
CA THR A 109 -7.19 2.21 -6.57
C THR A 109 -8.21 3.20 -7.11
N ASN A 110 -9.51 2.90 -7.00
CA ASN A 110 -10.56 3.81 -7.41
C ASN A 110 -10.55 5.10 -6.59
N ASP A 111 -10.36 5.01 -5.27
CA ASP A 111 -10.26 6.18 -4.39
C ASP A 111 -9.09 7.08 -4.81
N LYS A 112 -7.93 6.51 -5.14
CA LYS A 112 -6.78 7.26 -5.70
C LYS A 112 -7.12 7.93 -7.04
N CYS A 113 -7.81 7.24 -7.94
CA CYS A 113 -8.24 7.81 -9.21
C CYS A 113 -9.22 8.98 -9.01
N VAL A 114 -10.16 8.85 -8.08
CA VAL A 114 -11.11 9.92 -7.71
C VAL A 114 -10.37 11.12 -7.13
N GLU A 115 -9.37 10.91 -6.27
CA GLU A 115 -8.54 12.01 -5.75
C GLU A 115 -7.75 12.71 -6.86
N LEU A 116 -7.15 11.97 -7.80
CA LEU A 116 -6.46 12.54 -8.95
C LEU A 116 -7.42 13.35 -9.82
N ALA A 117 -8.60 12.82 -10.12
CA ALA A 117 -9.62 13.55 -10.88
C ALA A 117 -10.04 14.86 -10.18
N ARG A 118 -10.17 14.84 -8.85
CA ARG A 118 -10.42 16.06 -8.05
C ARG A 118 -9.28 17.06 -8.13
N LYS A 119 -8.02 16.61 -8.13
CA LYS A 119 -6.84 17.48 -8.31
C LYS A 119 -6.82 18.08 -9.72
N PHE A 120 -7.05 17.28 -10.75
CA PHE A 120 -7.13 17.76 -12.13
C PHE A 120 -8.22 18.81 -12.33
N LYS A 121 -9.40 18.63 -11.71
CA LYS A 121 -10.48 19.64 -11.76
C LYS A 121 -10.12 20.99 -11.14
N LYS A 122 -9.12 21.06 -10.26
CA LYS A 122 -8.66 22.32 -9.64
C LYS A 122 -7.60 23.03 -10.47
N LEU A 123 -7.00 22.36 -11.44
CA LEU A 123 -6.02 22.98 -12.32
C LEU A 123 -6.73 23.92 -13.30
N PRO A 124 -6.11 25.05 -13.65
CA PRO A 124 -6.63 25.90 -14.71
C PRO A 124 -6.70 25.11 -16.01
N SER A 125 -7.69 25.43 -16.85
CA SER A 125 -7.82 24.77 -18.14
C SER A 125 -6.64 25.15 -19.03
N ILE A 126 -6.27 24.25 -19.94
CA ILE A 126 -5.20 24.51 -20.92
C ILE A 126 -5.45 25.81 -21.70
N PRO A 127 -6.69 26.10 -22.19
CA PRO A 127 -6.97 27.37 -22.85
C PRO A 127 -6.72 28.60 -21.97
N GLN A 128 -7.11 28.56 -20.68
CA GLN A 128 -6.87 29.68 -19.76
C GLN A 128 -5.39 29.90 -19.49
N LEU A 129 -4.59 28.83 -19.44
CA LEU A 129 -3.14 28.94 -19.33
C LEU A 129 -2.53 29.52 -20.61
N HIS A 130 -3.04 29.12 -21.77
CA HIS A 130 -2.53 29.58 -23.05
C HIS A 130 -2.79 31.08 -23.26
N GLU A 131 -4.00 31.55 -22.95
CA GLU A 131 -4.38 32.97 -22.99
C GLU A 131 -3.47 33.81 -22.07
N LYS A 132 -3.22 33.34 -20.84
CA LYS A 132 -2.30 34.02 -19.91
C LYS A 132 -0.85 34.05 -20.41
N ILE A 133 -0.42 33.03 -21.16
CA ILE A 133 0.92 33.01 -21.74
C ILE A 133 0.98 34.04 -22.87
N GLU A 134 -0.02 34.07 -23.75
CA GLU A 134 -0.12 35.06 -24.84
C GLU A 134 -0.11 36.50 -24.31
N ASP A 135 -0.86 36.77 -23.24
CA ASP A 135 -0.87 38.09 -22.58
C ASP A 135 0.53 38.51 -22.11
N VAL A 136 1.25 37.60 -21.47
CA VAL A 136 2.62 37.85 -20.98
C VAL A 136 3.61 38.00 -22.14
N GLU A 137 3.47 37.21 -23.20
CA GLU A 137 4.32 37.32 -24.39
C GLU A 137 4.15 38.68 -25.08
N GLU A 138 2.92 39.20 -25.17
CA GLU A 138 2.69 40.53 -25.74
C GLU A 138 3.24 41.63 -24.82
N GLU A 139 3.11 41.52 -23.50
CA GLU A 139 3.77 42.45 -22.55
C GLU A 139 5.28 42.48 -22.72
N ILE A 140 5.92 41.31 -22.84
CA ILE A 140 7.37 41.20 -23.09
C ILE A 140 7.73 41.93 -24.39
N ARG A 141 6.98 41.66 -25.46
CA ARG A 141 7.22 42.29 -26.76
C ARG A 141 7.13 43.81 -26.70
N VAL A 142 6.12 44.36 -26.01
CA VAL A 142 5.99 45.81 -25.80
C VAL A 142 7.18 46.38 -25.03
N MET A 143 7.64 45.68 -23.98
CA MET A 143 8.83 46.10 -23.22
C MET A 143 10.11 46.04 -24.07
N GLU A 144 10.27 45.04 -24.92
CA GLU A 144 11.39 44.93 -25.85
C GLU A 144 11.41 46.09 -26.85
N GLU A 145 10.26 46.44 -27.43
CA GLU A 145 10.13 47.60 -28.32
C GLU A 145 10.47 48.92 -27.61
N ALA A 146 10.01 49.09 -26.36
CA ALA A 146 10.35 50.26 -25.54
C ALA A 146 11.85 50.33 -25.20
N SER A 147 12.44 49.20 -24.84
CA SER A 147 13.88 49.06 -24.58
C SER A 147 14.72 49.41 -25.81
N GLN A 148 14.32 48.93 -26.99
CA GLN A 148 14.99 49.28 -28.25
C GLN A 148 14.92 50.79 -28.55
N LYS A 149 13.76 51.42 -28.37
CA LYS A 149 13.62 52.88 -28.53
C LYS A 149 14.53 53.65 -27.57
N MET A 150 14.54 53.26 -26.30
CA MET A 150 15.41 53.89 -25.29
C MET A 150 16.89 53.70 -25.63
N SER A 151 17.29 52.52 -26.14
CA SER A 151 18.65 52.29 -26.61
C SER A 151 19.03 53.22 -27.76
N GLN A 152 18.14 53.43 -28.73
CA GLN A 152 18.35 54.37 -29.84
C GLN A 152 18.47 55.82 -29.36
N GLU A 153 17.67 56.23 -28.38
CA GLU A 153 17.76 57.57 -27.79
C GLU A 153 19.09 57.81 -27.06
N ILE A 154 19.56 56.81 -26.31
CA ILE A 154 20.87 56.83 -25.63
C ILE A 154 21.99 56.96 -26.65
N ASP A 155 21.98 56.18 -27.74
CA ASP A 155 22.98 56.26 -28.80
C ASP A 155 22.99 57.64 -29.48
N GLY A 156 21.81 58.22 -29.73
CA GLY A 156 21.67 59.58 -30.26
C GLY A 156 22.16 60.64 -29.27
N PHE A 157 21.98 60.45 -27.96
CA PHE A 157 22.54 61.33 -26.93
C PHE A 157 24.06 61.23 -26.87
N ASN A 158 24.62 60.01 -26.90
CA ASN A 158 26.06 59.77 -26.94
C ASN A 158 26.72 60.42 -28.16
N THR A 159 26.06 60.37 -29.32
CA THR A 159 26.54 61.01 -30.54
C THR A 159 26.56 62.54 -30.39
N ARG A 160 25.51 63.13 -29.82
CA ARG A 160 25.45 64.58 -29.52
C ARG A 160 26.54 65.01 -28.52
N ILE A 161 26.78 64.23 -27.48
CA ILE A 161 27.90 64.47 -26.54
C ILE A 161 29.24 64.41 -27.28
N ALA A 162 29.45 63.41 -28.14
CA ALA A 162 30.69 63.27 -28.90
C ALA A 162 30.93 64.48 -29.82
N VAL A 163 29.89 64.98 -30.50
CA VAL A 163 29.96 66.21 -31.30
C VAL A 163 30.25 67.43 -30.43
N GLY A 164 29.53 67.59 -29.31
CA GLY A 164 29.75 68.70 -28.38
C GLY A 164 31.17 68.71 -27.83
N LYS A 165 31.71 67.55 -27.47
CA LYS A 165 33.11 67.39 -27.07
C LYS A 165 34.07 67.79 -28.19
N ALA A 166 33.85 67.35 -29.42
CA ALA A 166 34.69 67.72 -30.55
C ALA A 166 34.68 69.25 -30.82
N VAL A 167 33.54 69.92 -30.65
CA VAL A 167 33.44 71.38 -30.75
C VAL A 167 34.21 72.07 -29.62
N VAL A 168 34.09 71.59 -28.39
CA VAL A 168 34.85 72.12 -27.25
C VAL A 168 36.35 71.92 -27.45
N ASP A 169 36.76 70.75 -27.92
CA ASP A 169 38.16 70.44 -28.24
C ASP A 169 38.67 71.39 -29.34
N GLN A 170 37.90 71.62 -30.41
CA GLN A 170 38.24 72.60 -31.46
C GLN A 170 38.36 74.03 -30.94
N ILE A 171 37.44 74.48 -30.08
CA ILE A 171 37.51 75.81 -29.45
C ILE A 171 38.77 75.90 -28.57
N GLY A 172 39.07 74.85 -27.81
CA GLY A 172 40.28 74.74 -27.02
C GLY A 172 41.54 74.89 -27.89
N ASP A 173 41.59 74.16 -29.01
CA ASP A 173 42.68 74.23 -29.99
C ASP A 173 42.82 75.64 -30.59
N TYR A 174 41.71 76.27 -31.00
CA TYR A 174 41.70 77.65 -31.50
C TYR A 174 42.20 78.68 -30.47
N ILE A 175 41.80 78.54 -29.20
CA ILE A 175 42.26 79.41 -28.11
C ILE A 175 43.76 79.20 -27.87
N LEU A 176 44.23 77.94 -27.84
CA LEU A 176 45.64 77.60 -27.71
C LEU A 176 46.48 78.18 -28.86
N GLU A 177 45.98 78.12 -30.10
CA GLU A 177 46.61 78.71 -31.28
C GLU A 177 46.63 80.24 -31.20
N ALA A 178 45.54 80.87 -30.78
CA ALA A 178 45.45 82.32 -30.57
C ALA A 178 46.38 82.82 -29.46
N ILE A 179 46.53 82.06 -28.37
CA ILE A 179 47.50 82.36 -27.30
C ILE A 179 48.93 82.19 -27.82
N SER A 180 49.19 81.12 -28.58
CA SER A 180 50.51 80.85 -29.16
C SER A 180 50.95 81.95 -30.14
N THR A 181 50.03 82.47 -30.96
CA THR A 181 50.28 83.58 -31.90
C THR A 181 50.40 84.95 -31.22
N ARG A 182 49.75 85.16 -30.07
CA ARG A 182 49.86 86.40 -29.26
C ARG A 182 51.08 86.42 -28.32
N SER A 183 51.70 85.25 -28.07
CA SER A 183 52.87 85.10 -27.19
C SER A 183 54.23 85.17 -27.89
N MET A 184 54.32 85.78 -29.08
CA MET A 184 55.62 86.03 -29.73
C MET A 184 56.21 87.38 -29.31
N PRO A 185 57.25 87.43 -28.45
CA PRO A 185 58.23 88.50 -28.49
C PRO A 185 59.31 88.19 -29.54
N GLN A 186 59.64 89.22 -30.31
CA GLN A 186 60.80 89.27 -31.18
C GLN A 186 62.12 89.15 -30.39
N GLU A 187 63.06 88.45 -31.03
CA GLU A 187 64.52 88.57 -30.96
C GLU A 187 65.38 87.75 -29.96
N ARG A 188 66.27 86.97 -30.61
CA ARG A 188 67.68 86.59 -30.32
C ARG A 188 67.98 85.27 -29.52
N ARG A 189 68.71 84.42 -30.26
CA ARG A 189 69.46 83.15 -29.99
C ARG A 189 70.43 83.20 -28.77
N PRO A 190 71.18 82.13 -28.38
CA PRO A 190 71.18 80.69 -28.75
C PRO A 190 71.28 79.68 -27.56
N SER A 191 71.15 78.38 -27.92
CA SER A 191 71.76 77.17 -27.33
C SER A 191 71.38 76.69 -25.92
N VAL A 192 70.75 75.51 -25.83
CA VAL A 192 71.19 74.40 -24.96
C VAL A 192 70.83 73.05 -25.62
N LYS A 193 71.81 72.16 -25.75
CA LYS A 193 71.62 70.75 -26.10
C LYS A 193 70.99 70.02 -24.89
N VAL A 194 69.81 69.41 -25.05
CA VAL A 194 69.31 68.43 -24.10
C VAL A 194 69.03 67.10 -24.80
N LYS A 195 69.63 66.05 -24.25
CA LYS A 195 69.62 64.67 -24.72
C LYS A 195 68.26 64.01 -24.51
N ARG A 196 67.90 63.15 -25.49
CA ARG A 196 67.00 61.97 -25.48
C ARG A 196 66.32 61.60 -24.16
N ILE A 197 65.02 61.24 -24.25
CA ILE A 197 64.49 59.98 -23.70
C ILE A 197 63.48 59.34 -24.68
N LYS A 198 63.69 58.05 -24.97
CA LYS A 198 62.74 57.11 -25.60
C LYS A 198 61.85 56.49 -24.51
N SER A 199 60.57 56.30 -24.79
CA SER A 199 59.77 55.15 -24.31
C SER A 199 58.70 54.92 -25.40
N ILE A 200 58.55 53.79 -26.10
CA ILE A 200 58.60 52.34 -25.83
C ILE A 200 57.46 51.86 -24.90
N ARG A 201 56.40 51.40 -25.59
CA ARG A 201 55.68 50.11 -25.47
C ARG A 201 54.45 49.94 -24.57
N LYS A 202 53.50 49.24 -25.24
CA LYS A 202 52.62 48.15 -24.78
C LYS A 202 51.48 48.59 -23.85
N GLY A 203 50.23 48.18 -24.02
CA GLY A 203 49.69 47.07 -24.78
C GLY A 203 48.80 46.22 -23.88
N ARG A 204 47.64 45.82 -24.42
CA ARG A 204 46.87 44.59 -24.16
C ARG A 204 46.24 44.33 -22.76
N ARG A 205 44.95 43.95 -22.90
CA ARG A 205 44.21 42.84 -22.29
C ARG A 205 43.64 43.03 -20.87
N SER A 206 42.31 43.03 -20.82
CA SER A 206 41.51 42.07 -20.05
C SER A 206 40.20 41.87 -20.83
N GLY A 207 39.50 40.75 -20.85
CA GLY A 207 39.65 39.47 -20.18
C GLY A 207 38.39 38.70 -20.54
N ARG A 208 38.55 37.59 -21.27
CA ARG A 208 37.53 36.60 -21.59
C ARG A 208 37.19 35.83 -20.31
N TRP A 209 35.91 35.72 -19.98
CA TRP A 209 35.36 34.63 -19.19
C TRP A 209 34.06 34.19 -19.86
N GLU A 210 34.16 33.08 -20.59
CA GLU A 210 33.02 32.23 -20.92
C GLU A 210 32.59 31.57 -19.62
N ASN A 211 31.33 31.77 -19.23
CA ASN A 211 30.67 30.91 -18.25
C ASN A 211 29.82 29.91 -19.00
N SER A 212 30.11 28.65 -18.71
CA SER A 212 29.40 27.46 -19.10
C SER A 212 27.96 27.47 -18.59
N SER A 213 27.04 27.04 -19.44
CA SER A 213 25.86 26.23 -19.10
C SER A 213 25.49 25.41 -20.33
#